data_AF-A0A938Z8L6-F1
#
_entry.id   AF-A0A938Z8L6-F1
#
_cell.length_a   1.000
_cell.length_b   1.000
_cell.length_c   1.000
_cell.angle_alpha   90.00
_cell.angle_beta   90.00
_cell.angle_gamma   90.00
#
_symmetry.space_group_name_H-M   'P 1'
#
loop_
_entity.id
_entity.type
_entity.pdbx_description
1 polymer ?
#
loop_
_entity_poly.entity_id
_entity_poly.type
_entity_poly.pdbx_seq_one_letter_code
_entity_poly.pdbx_strand_id
1 'polypeptide(L)'
;MNVVQHIRDRAGHFRWMGLLVVWAVFIAMAAVLLLERAGVQYSAGKHKLGMLAANDAVPASSAIFGQKPTCLVITDSDQAGVEDVKEQFDQILLDMKIAHRDVDLALDGADAIPSLTSYDRVILLMPSLDGLGTHLSDIMSWVSAGGSLMLAMPPDNSSYLQVIAPKLGIESAGYDYVKAESIVPSEDFMLGGGERYELSDPFDSSLSVSLRETARVWAKTGDAGAPLIWSNDCGSGRTVVCNIGIYDKVMRGFYAAAISLLGDATAYPVINSAVFYLDDFPSPVPSGDGTYIKRDYGLSIADFYTKVWWPDLQKLAQKYGIRYTGVM
;
A
#
# COMPACT_ATOMS: atom_id res chain seq x y z
N MET A 1 72.33 21.53 32.22
CA MET A 1 72.05 22.19 30.92
C MET A 1 70.75 21.64 30.39
N ASN A 2 69.69 22.44 30.44
CA ASN A 2 68.32 21.95 30.41
C ASN A 2 67.69 22.13 29.02
N VAL A 3 67.16 21.04 28.47
CA VAL A 3 66.51 20.91 27.13
C VAL A 3 65.41 21.95 26.91
N VAL A 4 64.86 22.49 27.99
CA VAL A 4 63.85 23.56 28.02
C VAL A 4 64.34 24.87 27.38
N GLN A 5 65.64 25.19 27.44
CA GLN A 5 66.15 26.41 26.79
C GLN A 5 66.27 26.27 25.26
N HIS A 6 66.45 25.06 24.72
CA HIS A 6 66.57 24.85 23.27
C HIS A 6 65.23 24.90 22.54
N ILE A 7 64.12 24.61 23.22
CA ILE A 7 62.77 24.70 22.65
C ILE A 7 62.30 26.16 22.61
N ARG A 8 62.71 26.98 23.59
CA ARG A 8 62.26 28.37 23.70
C ARG A 8 62.88 29.29 22.64
N ASP A 9 64.10 29.00 22.18
CA ASP A 9 64.77 29.78 21.12
C ASP A 9 64.31 29.46 19.69
N ARG A 10 63.59 28.34 19.46
CA ARG A 10 63.00 28.02 18.14
C ARG A 10 61.56 28.51 17.96
N ALA A 11 60.88 28.89 19.05
CA ALA A 11 59.50 29.38 19.00
C ALA A 11 59.38 30.86 18.58
N GLY A 12 60.50 31.59 18.48
CA GLY A 12 60.54 33.03 18.27
C GLY A 12 60.27 33.55 16.85
N HIS A 13 60.13 32.70 15.83
CA HIS A 13 59.86 33.19 14.46
C HIS A 13 59.06 32.20 13.62
N PHE A 14 57.91 31.73 14.10
CA PHE A 14 56.91 31.16 13.19
C PHE A 14 56.10 32.31 12.55
N ARG A 15 56.67 32.90 11.47
CA ARG A 15 56.15 34.07 10.73
C ARG A 15 54.74 33.91 10.13
N TRP A 16 54.13 32.74 10.30
CA TRP A 16 52.85 32.34 9.74
C TRP A 16 51.84 31.88 10.79
N MET A 17 52.04 32.22 12.06
CA MET A 17 51.12 31.83 13.15
C MET A 17 49.68 32.32 12.91
N GLY A 18 49.51 33.50 12.30
CA GLY A 18 48.19 33.99 11.85
C GLY A 18 47.58 33.14 10.73
N LEU A 19 48.39 32.59 9.82
CA LEU A 19 47.93 31.70 8.76
C LEU A 19 47.43 30.37 9.32
N LEU A 20 48.07 29.84 10.37
CA LEU A 20 47.63 28.63 11.06
C LEU A 20 46.24 28.82 11.71
N VAL A 21 45.97 30.01 12.26
CA VAL A 21 44.64 30.33 12.81
C VAL A 21 43.59 30.35 11.71
N VAL A 22 43.89 30.98 10.57
CA VAL A 22 42.98 31.00 9.41
C VAL A 22 42.71 29.60 8.88
N TRP A 23 43.75 28.76 8.76
CA TRP A 23 43.61 27.35 8.37
C TRP A 23 42.76 26.56 9.36
N ALA A 24 42.95 26.76 10.67
CA ALA A 24 42.13 26.10 11.68
C ALA A 24 40.65 26.49 11.58
N VAL A 25 40.36 27.77 11.29
CA VAL A 25 38.99 28.25 11.06
C VAL A 25 38.38 27.62 9.81
N PHE A 26 39.11 27.55 8.70
CA PHE A 26 38.62 26.90 7.48
C PHE A 26 38.38 25.40 7.65
N ILE A 27 39.25 24.71 8.39
CA ILE A 27 39.07 23.28 8.71
C ILE A 27 37.84 23.09 9.60
N ALA A 28 37.65 23.94 10.61
CA ALA A 28 36.47 23.88 11.47
C ALA A 28 35.18 24.13 10.68
N MET A 29 35.19 25.11 9.78
CA MET A 29 34.03 25.43 8.93
C MET A 29 33.74 24.30 7.93
N ALA A 30 34.77 23.70 7.33
CA ALA A 30 34.63 22.53 6.48
C ALA A 30 34.09 21.31 7.24
N ALA A 31 34.51 21.10 8.48
CA ALA A 31 34.00 20.02 9.33
C ALA A 31 32.52 20.22 9.69
N VAL A 32 32.10 21.46 10.00
CA VAL A 32 30.68 21.80 10.23
C VAL A 32 29.85 21.56 8.98
N LEU A 33 30.32 22.02 7.81
CA LEU A 33 29.64 21.78 6.54
C LEU A 33 29.56 20.29 6.18
N LEU A 34 30.59 19.50 6.50
CA LEU A 34 30.58 18.05 6.31
C LEU A 34 29.61 17.35 7.27
N LEU A 35 29.50 17.79 8.52
CA LEU A 35 28.52 17.29 9.49
C LEU A 35 27.08 17.64 9.06
N GLU A 36 26.87 18.85 8.55
CA GLU A 36 25.57 19.28 8.01
C GLU A 36 25.20 18.49 6.75
N ARG A 37 26.16 18.27 5.83
CA ARG A 37 25.95 17.46 4.61
C ARG A 37 25.85 15.97 4.85
N ALA A 38 26.46 15.45 5.92
CA ALA A 38 26.39 14.03 6.26
C ALA A 38 24.97 13.59 6.66
N GLY A 39 24.08 14.55 6.92
CA GLY A 39 22.69 14.30 7.26
C GLY A 39 22.55 13.52 8.58
N VAL A 40 21.32 13.36 9.04
CA VAL A 40 21.02 12.42 10.12
C VAL A 40 21.28 11.02 9.56
N GLN A 41 22.40 10.41 9.95
CA GLN A 41 22.60 8.98 9.70
C GLN A 41 21.55 8.22 10.50
N TYR A 42 20.49 7.78 9.83
CA TYR A 42 19.54 6.82 10.38
C TYR A 42 20.28 5.50 10.59
N SER A 43 20.85 5.33 11.78
CA SER A 43 21.25 4.00 12.23
C SER A 43 19.97 3.25 12.56
N ALA A 44 19.42 2.55 11.57
CA ALA A 44 18.37 1.57 11.81
C ALA A 44 18.98 0.47 12.70
N GLY A 45 18.74 0.58 14.01
CA GLY A 45 19.11 -0.47 14.94
C GLY A 45 18.51 -1.76 14.43
N LYS A 46 19.34 -2.79 14.18
CA LYS A 46 18.88 -4.14 13.85
C LYS A 46 18.20 -4.74 15.07
N HIS A 47 16.98 -4.28 15.38
CA HIS A 47 16.09 -4.96 16.30
C HIS A 47 15.63 -6.23 15.63
N LYS A 48 16.23 -7.36 16.05
CA LYS A 48 15.61 -8.66 15.85
C LYS A 48 14.42 -8.73 16.81
N LEU A 49 13.26 -8.29 16.34
CA LEU A 49 12.01 -8.61 17.01
C LEU A 49 11.89 -10.14 17.00
N GLY A 50 11.83 -10.75 18.18
CA GLY A 50 11.43 -12.15 18.28
C GLY A 50 10.01 -12.31 17.76
N MET A 51 9.66 -13.49 17.22
CA MET A 51 8.25 -13.77 16.94
C MET A 51 7.46 -13.66 18.24
N LEU A 52 6.37 -12.89 18.20
CA LEU A 52 5.42 -12.80 19.30
C LEU A 52 4.91 -14.22 19.60
N ALA A 53 4.83 -14.61 20.87
CA ALA A 53 4.26 -15.89 21.21
C ALA A 53 2.78 -15.90 20.78
N ALA A 54 2.28 -17.05 20.30
CA ALA A 54 0.91 -17.14 19.78
C ALA A 54 -0.15 -16.71 20.81
N ASN A 55 0.11 -16.92 22.10
CA ASN A 55 -0.79 -16.54 23.19
C ASN A 55 -0.76 -15.04 23.53
N ASP A 56 0.27 -14.32 23.07
CA ASP A 56 0.41 -12.88 23.28
C ASP A 56 -0.14 -12.08 22.10
N ALA A 57 -0.49 -12.75 21.00
CA ALA A 57 -1.08 -12.12 19.82
C ALA A 57 -2.55 -11.76 20.08
N VAL A 58 -2.84 -10.46 20.11
CA VAL A 58 -4.21 -9.95 20.19
C VAL A 58 -4.87 -10.10 18.81
N PRO A 59 -6.01 -10.81 18.69
CA PRO A 59 -6.75 -10.88 17.44
C PRO A 59 -7.19 -9.49 16.97
N ALA A 60 -7.26 -9.29 15.65
CA ALA A 60 -7.65 -8.01 15.07
C ALA A 60 -9.01 -7.51 15.58
N SER A 61 -9.99 -8.42 15.69
CA SER A 61 -11.33 -8.12 16.21
C SER A 61 -11.30 -7.62 17.67
N SER A 62 -10.46 -8.22 18.51
CA SER A 62 -10.28 -7.77 19.89
C SER A 62 -9.55 -6.43 19.98
N ALA A 63 -8.63 -6.15 19.05
CA ALA A 63 -7.89 -4.89 19.02
C ALA A 63 -8.80 -3.70 18.69
N ILE A 64 -9.79 -3.88 17.80
CA ILE A 64 -10.76 -2.85 17.43
C ILE A 64 -11.95 -2.76 18.42
N PHE A 65 -12.23 -3.82 19.16
CA PHE A 65 -13.37 -3.88 20.06
C PHE A 65 -13.32 -2.77 21.12
N GLY A 66 -14.37 -1.98 21.23
CA GLY A 66 -14.48 -0.88 22.19
C GLY A 66 -13.70 0.39 21.82
N GLN A 67 -12.98 0.41 20.68
CA GLN A 67 -12.40 1.64 20.17
C GLN A 67 -13.49 2.54 19.59
N LYS A 68 -13.35 3.86 19.78
CA LYS A 68 -14.22 4.83 19.13
C LYS A 68 -13.92 4.82 17.63
N PRO A 69 -14.92 4.63 16.75
CA PRO A 69 -14.71 4.71 15.30
C PRO A 69 -14.16 6.07 14.88
N THR A 70 -13.08 6.05 14.10
CA THR A 70 -12.48 7.25 13.49
C THR A 70 -12.61 7.24 11.95
N CYS A 71 -13.10 6.13 11.40
CA CYS A 71 -13.43 5.97 9.99
C CYS A 71 -14.94 5.84 9.81
N LEU A 72 -15.51 6.53 8.83
CA LEU A 72 -16.88 6.33 8.37
C LEU A 72 -16.83 5.63 7.01
N VAL A 73 -17.53 4.51 6.87
CA VAL A 73 -17.72 3.81 5.60
C VAL A 73 -19.15 4.06 5.15
N ILE A 74 -19.34 4.59 3.95
CA ILE A 74 -20.66 4.83 3.37
C ILE A 74 -20.79 3.97 2.13
N THR A 75 -21.86 3.19 2.07
CA THR A 75 -22.18 2.28 0.97
C THR A 75 -23.58 2.57 0.44
N ASP A 76 -23.89 2.03 -0.73
CA ASP A 76 -25.25 1.95 -1.25
C ASP A 76 -25.41 0.57 -1.87
N SER A 77 -25.96 -0.38 -1.10
CA SER A 77 -25.99 -1.80 -1.50
C SER A 77 -26.83 -2.08 -2.75
N ASP A 78 -27.68 -1.14 -3.18
CA ASP A 78 -28.48 -1.29 -4.40
C ASP A 78 -27.62 -1.12 -5.67
N GLN A 79 -26.40 -0.59 -5.55
CA GLN A 79 -25.50 -0.39 -6.68
C GLN A 79 -24.63 -1.63 -6.97
N ALA A 80 -24.36 -1.86 -8.26
CA ALA A 80 -23.64 -3.04 -8.71
C ALA A 80 -22.20 -3.09 -8.15
N GLY A 81 -21.79 -4.27 -7.66
CA GLY A 81 -20.45 -4.53 -7.14
C GLY A 81 -20.17 -3.95 -5.74
N VAL A 82 -21.13 -3.28 -5.10
CA VAL A 82 -20.96 -2.72 -3.75
C VAL A 82 -20.80 -3.81 -2.70
N GLU A 83 -21.56 -4.90 -2.81
CA GLU A 83 -21.43 -6.07 -1.91
C GLU A 83 -20.02 -6.69 -2.00
N ASP A 84 -19.51 -6.89 -3.22
CA ASP A 84 -18.19 -7.47 -3.47
C ASP A 84 -17.06 -6.62 -2.85
N VAL A 85 -17.09 -5.29 -3.06
CA VAL A 85 -16.08 -4.39 -2.49
C VAL A 85 -16.23 -4.25 -0.97
N LYS A 86 -17.47 -4.30 -0.44
CA LYS A 86 -17.73 -4.22 1.00
C LYS A 86 -17.08 -5.39 1.72
N GLU A 87 -17.21 -6.60 1.19
CA GLU A 87 -16.55 -7.78 1.75
C GLU A 87 -15.03 -7.59 1.81
N GLN A 88 -14.43 -7.04 0.75
CA GLN A 88 -12.99 -6.80 0.73
C GLN A 88 -12.57 -5.73 1.74
N PHE A 89 -13.32 -4.61 1.83
CA PHE A 89 -13.01 -3.52 2.74
C PHE A 89 -13.22 -3.89 4.21
N ASP A 90 -14.20 -4.73 4.52
CA ASP A 90 -14.40 -5.24 5.89
C ASP A 90 -13.18 -6.02 6.37
N GLN A 91 -12.65 -6.89 5.51
CA GLN A 91 -11.42 -7.61 5.83
C GLN A 91 -10.20 -6.67 5.90
N ILE A 92 -10.07 -5.72 4.97
CA ILE A 92 -8.93 -4.77 4.96
C ILE A 92 -8.94 -3.92 6.23
N LEU A 93 -10.08 -3.33 6.60
CA LEU A 93 -10.21 -2.49 7.79
C LEU A 93 -9.99 -3.31 9.07
N LEU A 94 -10.44 -4.56 9.10
CA LEU A 94 -10.14 -5.49 10.19
C LEU A 94 -8.62 -5.75 10.31
N ASP A 95 -7.96 -6.13 9.23
CA ASP A 95 -6.52 -6.46 9.22
C ASP A 95 -5.66 -5.25 9.60
N MET A 96 -6.05 -4.07 9.11
CA MET A 96 -5.43 -2.77 9.44
C MET A 96 -5.84 -2.25 10.83
N LYS A 97 -6.77 -2.91 11.52
CA LYS A 97 -7.29 -2.55 12.85
C LYS A 97 -7.88 -1.13 12.90
N ILE A 98 -8.61 -0.76 11.85
CA ILE A 98 -9.28 0.53 11.74
C ILE A 98 -10.71 0.37 12.25
N ALA A 99 -10.98 0.91 13.44
CA ALA A 99 -12.34 1.00 13.96
C ALA A 99 -13.17 1.95 13.08
N HIS A 100 -14.28 1.44 12.57
CA HIS A 100 -15.15 2.15 11.63
C HIS A 100 -16.62 2.04 12.03
N ARG A 101 -17.42 2.94 11.46
CA ARG A 101 -18.88 2.88 11.45
C ARG A 101 -19.33 2.78 10.01
N ASP A 102 -20.26 1.88 9.75
CA ASP A 102 -20.93 1.75 8.45
C ASP A 102 -22.25 2.51 8.44
N VAL A 103 -22.59 3.04 7.27
CA VAL A 103 -23.92 3.56 6.91
C VAL A 103 -24.22 3.09 5.50
N ASP A 104 -25.34 2.39 5.33
CA ASP A 104 -25.79 1.94 4.02
C ASP A 104 -26.95 2.80 3.54
N LEU A 105 -26.77 3.56 2.46
CA LEU A 105 -27.80 4.47 1.96
C LEU A 105 -29.06 3.75 1.48
N ALA A 106 -28.93 2.52 0.95
CA ALA A 106 -30.07 1.74 0.49
C ALA A 106 -30.97 1.30 1.66
N LEU A 107 -30.37 0.99 2.80
CA LEU A 107 -31.05 0.44 3.98
C LEU A 107 -31.43 1.52 5.00
N ASP A 108 -30.51 2.44 5.29
CA ASP A 108 -30.60 3.43 6.35
C ASP A 108 -31.05 4.81 5.85
N GLY A 109 -30.85 5.10 4.56
CA GLY A 109 -31.09 6.40 3.94
C GLY A 109 -30.01 7.45 4.24
N ALA A 110 -29.98 8.53 3.46
CA ALA A 110 -28.95 9.58 3.57
C ALA A 110 -28.98 10.34 4.91
N ASP A 111 -30.15 10.48 5.55
CA ASP A 111 -30.29 11.15 6.85
C ASP A 111 -29.59 10.38 8.00
N ALA A 112 -29.22 9.10 7.78
CA ALA A 112 -28.47 8.30 8.75
C ALA A 112 -26.98 8.66 8.80
N ILE A 113 -26.46 9.43 7.83
CA ILE A 113 -25.06 9.89 7.82
C ILE A 113 -24.83 10.78 9.05
N PRO A 114 -23.95 10.38 9.98
CA PRO A 114 -23.70 11.13 11.20
C PRO A 114 -22.87 12.40 10.92
N SER A 115 -22.78 13.29 11.92
CA SER A 115 -21.83 14.40 11.88
C SER A 115 -20.41 13.89 11.65
N LEU A 116 -19.70 14.51 10.70
CA LEU A 116 -18.35 14.12 10.31
C LEU A 116 -17.26 14.51 11.33
N THR A 117 -17.62 15.28 12.37
CA THR A 117 -16.68 15.86 13.35
C THR A 117 -15.93 14.83 14.20
N SER A 118 -16.45 13.60 14.30
CA SER A 118 -15.81 12.51 15.05
C SER A 118 -14.90 11.63 14.23
N TYR A 119 -14.80 11.87 12.92
CA TYR A 119 -14.05 11.03 11.98
C TYR A 119 -12.89 11.81 11.39
N ASP A 120 -11.80 11.10 11.15
CA ASP A 120 -10.62 11.61 10.46
C ASP A 120 -10.65 11.24 8.97
N ARG A 121 -11.39 10.17 8.63
CA ARG A 121 -11.52 9.66 7.26
C ARG A 121 -12.95 9.18 6.93
N VAL A 122 -13.35 9.40 5.68
CA VAL A 122 -14.57 8.85 5.08
C VAL A 122 -14.17 8.00 3.88
N ILE A 123 -14.71 6.78 3.77
CA ILE A 123 -14.51 5.88 2.64
C ILE A 123 -15.88 5.66 1.99
N LEU A 124 -15.99 5.96 0.70
CA LEU A 124 -17.18 5.72 -0.10
C LEU A 124 -16.99 4.44 -0.92
N LEU A 125 -17.87 3.46 -0.70
CA LEU A 125 -17.94 2.21 -1.44
C LEU A 125 -19.20 2.23 -2.31
N MET A 126 -19.20 3.08 -3.32
CA MET A 126 -20.28 3.20 -4.30
C MET A 126 -19.77 3.88 -5.58
N PRO A 127 -20.17 3.42 -6.78
CA PRO A 127 -19.81 4.09 -8.03
C PRO A 127 -20.59 5.40 -8.23
N SER A 128 -21.92 5.39 -8.07
CA SER A 128 -22.74 6.59 -8.19
C SER A 128 -22.79 7.34 -6.86
N LEU A 129 -22.42 8.62 -6.88
CA LEU A 129 -22.45 9.51 -5.72
C LEU A 129 -23.81 10.21 -5.53
N ASP A 130 -24.76 9.96 -6.43
CA ASP A 130 -26.02 10.71 -6.51
C ASP A 130 -26.89 10.50 -5.26
N GLY A 131 -26.82 9.31 -4.65
CA GLY A 131 -27.54 8.98 -3.41
C GLY A 131 -27.14 9.83 -2.20
N LEU A 132 -25.96 10.48 -2.23
CA LEU A 132 -25.51 11.38 -1.16
C LEU A 132 -26.24 12.73 -1.19
N GLY A 133 -26.79 13.15 -2.33
CA GLY A 133 -27.49 14.43 -2.46
C GLY A 133 -26.67 15.61 -1.92
N THR A 134 -27.23 16.35 -0.97
CA THR A 134 -26.56 17.51 -0.34
C THR A 134 -25.39 17.12 0.56
N HIS A 135 -25.38 15.91 1.12
CA HIS A 135 -24.30 15.44 2.00
C HIS A 135 -22.96 15.36 1.28
N LEU A 136 -22.94 15.20 -0.05
CA LEU A 136 -21.71 15.26 -0.81
C LEU A 136 -20.99 16.60 -0.64
N SER A 137 -21.74 17.70 -0.62
CA SER A 137 -21.18 19.04 -0.39
C SER A 137 -20.65 19.21 1.04
N ASP A 138 -21.33 18.61 2.01
CA ASP A 138 -20.89 18.60 3.41
C ASP A 138 -19.60 17.81 3.59
N ILE A 139 -19.51 16.62 2.98
CA ILE A 139 -18.29 15.80 2.94
C ILE A 139 -17.15 16.60 2.32
N MET A 140 -17.36 17.21 1.15
CA MET A 140 -16.30 17.99 0.50
C MET A 140 -15.89 19.25 1.26
N SER A 141 -16.79 19.83 2.05
CA SER A 141 -16.47 20.95 2.94
C SER A 141 -15.65 20.49 4.14
N TRP A 142 -16.00 19.35 4.72
CA TRP A 142 -15.25 18.69 5.78
C TRP A 142 -13.84 18.26 5.32
N VAL A 143 -13.70 17.71 4.10
CA VAL A 143 -12.39 17.43 3.49
C VAL A 143 -11.57 18.71 3.39
N SER A 144 -12.17 19.79 2.89
CA SER A 144 -11.48 21.08 2.76
C SER A 144 -10.98 21.63 4.11
N ALA A 145 -11.62 21.23 5.21
CA ALA A 145 -11.26 21.60 6.57
C ALA A 145 -10.22 20.68 7.25
N GLY A 146 -9.77 19.61 6.59
CA GLY A 146 -8.76 18.69 7.12
C GLY A 146 -9.14 17.19 7.06
N GLY A 147 -10.38 16.87 6.69
CA GLY A 147 -10.82 15.48 6.54
C GLY A 147 -10.15 14.77 5.34
N SER A 148 -10.06 13.44 5.41
CA SER A 148 -9.60 12.63 4.29
C SER A 148 -10.72 11.80 3.67
N LEU A 149 -10.90 11.92 2.35
CA LEU A 149 -11.93 11.18 1.62
C LEU A 149 -11.30 10.14 0.68
N MET A 150 -11.85 8.94 0.67
CA MET A 150 -11.54 7.91 -0.31
C MET A 150 -12.77 7.58 -1.15
N LEU A 151 -12.62 7.56 -2.47
CA LEU A 151 -13.50 6.81 -3.36
C LEU A 151 -12.84 5.46 -3.63
N ALA A 152 -13.43 4.37 -3.13
CA ALA A 152 -12.84 3.03 -3.24
C ALA A 152 -13.25 2.28 -4.50
N MET A 153 -14.17 2.84 -5.27
CA MET A 153 -14.66 2.32 -6.53
C MET A 153 -14.45 3.38 -7.62
N PRO A 154 -14.27 2.98 -8.89
CA PRO A 154 -14.40 3.87 -10.03
C PRO A 154 -15.74 4.62 -9.94
N PRO A 155 -15.74 5.96 -9.87
CA PRO A 155 -16.98 6.71 -9.77
C PRO A 155 -17.70 6.74 -11.12
N ASP A 156 -19.03 6.79 -11.11
CA ASP A 156 -19.81 7.08 -12.31
C ASP A 156 -19.62 8.53 -12.73
N ASN A 157 -19.50 8.78 -14.04
CA ASN A 157 -19.45 10.14 -14.58
C ASN A 157 -20.85 10.79 -14.56
N SER A 158 -21.31 11.14 -13.36
CA SER A 158 -22.55 11.85 -13.10
C SER A 158 -22.32 13.36 -12.91
N SER A 159 -23.42 14.13 -12.86
CA SER A 159 -23.36 15.56 -12.53
C SER A 159 -22.76 15.80 -11.14
N TYR A 160 -22.97 14.88 -10.18
CA TYR A 160 -22.39 14.96 -8.85
C TYR A 160 -20.87 14.76 -8.88
N LEU A 161 -20.36 13.79 -9.66
CA LEU A 161 -18.92 13.64 -9.85
C LEU A 161 -18.33 14.91 -10.47
N GLN A 162 -18.96 15.46 -11.52
CA GLN A 162 -18.46 16.64 -12.22
C GLN A 162 -18.34 17.87 -11.30
N VAL A 163 -19.23 18.01 -10.31
CA VAL A 163 -19.17 19.11 -9.32
C VAL A 163 -17.93 18.99 -8.43
N ILE A 164 -17.55 17.77 -8.04
CA ILE A 164 -16.42 17.55 -7.12
C ILE A 164 -15.11 17.15 -7.82
N ALA A 165 -15.15 16.83 -9.12
CA ALA A 165 -14.03 16.35 -9.92
C ALA A 165 -12.75 17.18 -9.73
N PRO A 166 -12.80 18.54 -9.74
CA PRO A 166 -11.61 19.36 -9.44
C PRO A 166 -10.96 19.06 -8.09
N LYS A 167 -11.76 18.78 -7.05
CA LYS A 167 -11.27 18.46 -5.69
C LYS A 167 -10.70 17.04 -5.59
N LEU A 168 -11.12 16.15 -6.49
CA LEU A 168 -10.54 14.83 -6.68
C LEU A 168 -9.29 14.84 -7.57
N GLY A 169 -8.86 16.01 -8.07
CA GLY A 169 -7.74 16.11 -9.01
C GLY A 169 -8.09 15.68 -10.44
N ILE A 170 -9.37 15.51 -10.76
CA ILE A 170 -9.85 15.17 -12.11
C ILE A 170 -9.99 16.47 -12.92
N GLU A 171 -9.42 16.49 -14.11
CA GLU A 171 -9.60 17.56 -15.09
C GLU A 171 -10.80 17.27 -16.00
N SER A 172 -10.87 16.04 -16.51
CA SER A 172 -11.99 15.56 -17.31
C SER A 172 -12.22 14.06 -17.10
N ALA A 173 -13.47 13.62 -17.13
CA ALA A 173 -13.85 12.22 -17.12
C ALA A 173 -14.61 11.86 -18.40
N GLY A 174 -14.29 10.70 -18.99
CA GLY A 174 -15.03 10.09 -20.08
C GLY A 174 -16.24 9.31 -19.60
N TYR A 175 -16.95 8.67 -20.53
CA TYR A 175 -18.05 7.73 -20.22
C TYR A 175 -17.62 6.27 -20.40
N ASP A 176 -16.49 6.05 -21.05
CA ASP A 176 -15.93 4.73 -21.30
C ASP A 176 -15.03 4.30 -20.14
N TYR A 177 -14.98 2.99 -19.93
CA TYR A 177 -14.04 2.35 -19.04
C TYR A 177 -12.82 1.85 -19.82
N VAL A 178 -11.66 1.92 -19.18
CA VAL A 178 -10.38 1.44 -19.68
C VAL A 178 -10.08 0.11 -19.03
N LYS A 179 -9.50 -0.79 -19.81
CA LYS A 179 -9.00 -2.07 -19.32
C LYS A 179 -7.89 -1.87 -18.29
N ALA A 180 -8.04 -2.47 -17.12
CA ALA A 180 -6.93 -2.63 -16.18
C ALA A 180 -6.20 -3.93 -16.50
N GLU A 181 -5.26 -3.92 -17.47
CA GLU A 181 -4.49 -5.12 -17.83
C GLU A 181 -3.40 -5.45 -16.82
N SER A 182 -2.89 -4.42 -16.15
CA SER A 182 -1.85 -4.53 -15.14
C SER A 182 -1.96 -3.38 -14.16
N ILE A 183 -1.31 -3.53 -13.00
CA ILE A 183 -1.14 -2.45 -12.03
C ILE A 183 0.36 -2.20 -11.88
N VAL A 184 0.78 -0.96 -12.16
CA VAL A 184 2.15 -0.48 -11.96
C VAL A 184 2.14 0.58 -10.85
N PRO A 185 2.32 0.18 -9.58
CA PRO A 185 2.53 1.12 -8.48
C PRO A 185 3.83 1.91 -8.67
N SER A 186 3.83 3.16 -8.21
CA SER A 186 5.04 3.97 -8.06
C SER A 186 5.98 3.37 -7.00
N GLU A 187 7.28 3.62 -7.13
CA GLU A 187 8.32 3.04 -6.27
C GLU A 187 8.10 3.32 -4.78
N ASP A 188 7.52 4.48 -4.44
CA ASP A 188 7.31 4.91 -3.06
C ASP A 188 5.89 4.71 -2.54
N PHE A 189 5.01 4.08 -3.32
CA PHE A 189 3.63 3.83 -2.90
C PHE A 189 3.49 2.69 -1.89
N MET A 190 4.15 1.56 -2.16
CA MET A 190 4.06 0.36 -1.35
C MET A 190 5.30 -0.51 -1.50
N LEU A 191 5.48 -1.50 -0.62
CA LEU A 191 6.52 -2.50 -0.79
C LEU A 191 6.25 -3.29 -2.08
N GLY A 192 7.26 -3.38 -2.96
CA GLY A 192 7.09 -3.91 -4.32
C GLY A 192 6.65 -2.84 -5.35
N GLY A 193 6.56 -1.58 -4.94
CA GLY A 193 6.41 -0.44 -5.84
C GLY A 193 7.46 -0.42 -6.95
N GLY A 194 7.09 0.10 -8.12
CA GLY A 194 7.94 0.15 -9.32
C GLY A 194 7.83 -1.09 -10.22
N GLU A 195 7.32 -2.21 -9.69
CA GLU A 195 7.10 -3.43 -10.45
C GLU A 195 5.76 -3.41 -11.20
N ARG A 196 5.64 -4.27 -12.22
CA ARG A 196 4.40 -4.47 -12.97
C ARG A 196 3.72 -5.77 -12.51
N TYR A 197 2.46 -5.66 -12.09
CA TYR A 197 1.64 -6.78 -11.67
C TYR A 197 0.58 -7.06 -12.75
N GLU A 198 0.69 -8.21 -13.42
CA GLU A 198 -0.28 -8.63 -14.44
C GLU A 198 -1.58 -9.12 -13.80
N LEU A 199 -2.71 -8.74 -14.39
CA LEU A 199 -4.02 -9.22 -14.01
C LEU A 199 -4.41 -10.40 -14.91
N SER A 200 -4.79 -11.53 -14.30
CA SER A 200 -5.10 -12.75 -15.05
C SER A 200 -6.33 -12.60 -15.95
N ASP A 201 -7.37 -11.92 -15.44
CA ASP A 201 -8.66 -11.74 -16.12
C ASP A 201 -9.04 -10.24 -16.17
N PRO A 202 -8.32 -9.44 -16.99
CA PRO A 202 -8.54 -8.01 -17.03
C PRO A 202 -9.78 -7.65 -17.86
N PHE A 203 -10.54 -6.66 -17.41
CA PHE A 203 -11.70 -6.12 -18.12
C PHE A 203 -11.73 -4.59 -18.02
N ASP A 204 -12.64 -3.97 -18.77
CA ASP A 204 -12.82 -2.52 -18.79
C ASP A 204 -13.51 -2.10 -17.49
N SER A 205 -12.68 -1.73 -16.50
CA SER A 205 -13.09 -1.56 -15.11
C SER A 205 -12.73 -0.19 -14.55
N SER A 206 -11.86 0.57 -15.21
CA SER A 206 -11.33 1.85 -14.72
C SER A 206 -11.91 3.02 -15.49
N LEU A 207 -12.51 4.01 -14.83
CA LEU A 207 -13.06 5.19 -15.51
C LEU A 207 -11.97 5.92 -16.30
N SER A 208 -12.22 6.23 -17.57
CA SER A 208 -11.30 7.05 -18.36
C SER A 208 -11.26 8.48 -17.81
N VAL A 209 -10.10 8.92 -17.30
CA VAL A 209 -9.92 10.26 -16.74
C VAL A 209 -8.60 10.90 -17.18
N SER A 210 -8.63 12.23 -17.33
CA SER A 210 -7.45 13.07 -17.34
C SER A 210 -7.32 13.74 -15.99
N LEU A 211 -6.14 13.71 -15.41
CA LEU A 211 -5.87 14.29 -14.10
C LEU A 211 -5.18 15.64 -14.22
N ARG A 212 -5.46 16.51 -13.27
CA ARG A 212 -4.79 17.80 -13.09
C ARG A 212 -3.34 17.57 -12.66
N GLU A 213 -2.48 18.54 -12.92
CA GLU A 213 -1.08 18.53 -12.44
C GLU A 213 -0.97 18.49 -10.90
N THR A 214 -2.02 18.89 -10.17
CA THR A 214 -2.07 18.82 -8.71
C THR A 214 -2.29 17.40 -8.18
N ALA A 215 -2.78 16.49 -9.01
CA ALA A 215 -3.02 15.11 -8.62
C ALA A 215 -1.72 14.31 -8.65
N ARG A 216 -1.49 13.53 -7.60
CA ARG A 216 -0.38 12.58 -7.51
C ARG A 216 -0.86 11.17 -7.85
N VAL A 217 -0.36 10.61 -8.94
CA VAL A 217 -0.65 9.23 -9.35
C VAL A 217 0.26 8.27 -8.61
N TRP A 218 -0.35 7.30 -7.94
CA TRP A 218 0.32 6.27 -7.13
C TRP A 218 0.39 4.92 -7.84
N ALA A 219 -0.59 4.61 -8.68
CA ALA A 219 -0.62 3.42 -9.52
C ALA A 219 -1.32 3.73 -10.86
N LYS A 220 -0.85 3.07 -11.91
CA LYS A 220 -1.38 3.20 -13.27
C LYS A 220 -1.40 1.86 -14.00
N THR A 221 -2.12 1.77 -15.11
CA THR A 221 -1.97 0.64 -16.02
C THR A 221 -0.60 0.68 -16.70
N GLY A 222 -0.06 -0.49 -17.04
CA GLY A 222 1.28 -0.61 -17.57
C GLY A 222 1.40 -0.22 -19.05
N ASP A 223 0.36 -0.47 -19.84
CA ASP A 223 0.37 -0.22 -21.29
C ASP A 223 -0.12 1.19 -21.61
N ALA A 224 -1.37 1.50 -21.25
CA ALA A 224 -2.00 2.78 -21.56
C ALA A 224 -1.61 3.89 -20.58
N GLY A 225 -1.05 3.55 -19.41
CA GLY A 225 -0.72 4.53 -18.38
C GLY A 225 -1.95 5.17 -17.73
N ALA A 226 -3.12 4.53 -17.81
CA ALA A 226 -4.36 5.04 -17.23
C ALA A 226 -4.24 5.07 -15.70
N PRO A 227 -4.65 6.16 -15.02
CA PRO A 227 -4.51 6.28 -13.58
C PRO A 227 -5.49 5.35 -12.86
N LEU A 228 -4.94 4.52 -11.95
CA LEU A 228 -5.70 3.55 -11.17
C LEU A 228 -5.84 3.97 -9.70
N ILE A 229 -4.80 4.57 -9.14
CA ILE A 229 -4.85 5.15 -7.79
C ILE A 229 -4.17 6.51 -7.84
N TRP A 230 -4.84 7.54 -7.35
CA TRP A 230 -4.26 8.86 -7.19
C TRP A 230 -4.77 9.55 -5.93
N SER A 231 -4.04 10.57 -5.50
CA SER A 231 -4.48 11.49 -4.45
C SER A 231 -4.42 12.93 -4.91
N ASN A 232 -5.21 13.80 -4.29
CA ASN A 232 -5.16 15.24 -4.54
C ASN A 232 -5.39 16.01 -3.23
N ASP A 233 -4.61 17.06 -3.01
CA ASP A 233 -4.80 17.94 -1.86
C ASP A 233 -6.08 18.78 -2.05
N CYS A 234 -6.87 18.89 -0.99
CA CYS A 234 -8.12 19.65 -1.00
C CYS A 234 -8.25 20.46 0.29
N GLY A 235 -7.92 21.75 0.21
CA GLY A 235 -7.84 22.61 1.38
C GLY A 235 -6.75 22.12 2.33
N SER A 236 -7.12 21.87 3.59
CA SER A 236 -6.22 21.26 4.59
C SER A 236 -6.30 19.74 4.63
N GLY A 237 -7.20 19.13 3.86
CA GLY A 237 -7.37 17.69 3.77
C GLY A 237 -6.94 17.14 2.42
N ARG A 238 -7.37 15.92 2.12
CA ARG A 238 -6.97 15.21 0.89
C ARG A 238 -8.05 14.27 0.40
N THR A 239 -8.00 13.97 -0.89
CA THR A 239 -8.84 12.97 -1.54
C THR A 239 -7.96 11.88 -2.11
N VAL A 240 -8.45 10.65 -2.08
CA VAL A 240 -7.84 9.46 -2.69
C VAL A 240 -8.89 8.79 -3.55
N VAL A 241 -8.55 8.41 -4.77
CA VAL A 241 -9.47 7.70 -5.67
C VAL A 241 -8.83 6.40 -6.09
N CYS A 242 -9.56 5.29 -5.91
CA CYS A 242 -9.24 3.97 -6.41
C CYS A 242 -10.14 3.64 -7.60
N ASN A 243 -9.58 3.87 -8.78
CA ASN A 243 -10.21 3.67 -10.08
C ASN A 243 -9.85 2.29 -10.67
N ILE A 244 -9.83 1.23 -9.87
CA ILE A 244 -9.41 -0.11 -10.32
C ILE A 244 -10.61 -0.91 -10.82
N GLY A 245 -11.73 -0.90 -10.10
CA GLY A 245 -12.95 -1.62 -10.47
C GLY A 245 -12.87 -3.14 -10.38
N ILE A 246 -11.92 -3.70 -9.61
CA ILE A 246 -11.76 -5.15 -9.42
C ILE A 246 -11.73 -5.44 -7.92
N TYR A 247 -12.69 -6.26 -7.45
CA TYR A 247 -12.95 -6.46 -6.02
C TYR A 247 -12.69 -7.91 -5.59
N ASP A 248 -11.44 -8.34 -5.72
CA ASP A 248 -11.00 -9.67 -5.28
C ASP A 248 -10.02 -9.55 -4.10
N LYS A 249 -9.91 -10.61 -3.30
CA LYS A 249 -8.89 -10.78 -2.26
C LYS A 249 -7.49 -10.42 -2.73
N VAL A 250 -7.12 -10.73 -3.99
CA VAL A 250 -5.79 -10.42 -4.52
C VAL A 250 -5.50 -8.91 -4.61
N MET A 251 -6.55 -8.08 -4.66
CA MET A 251 -6.43 -6.62 -4.76
C MET A 251 -6.28 -5.92 -3.40
N ARG A 252 -6.51 -6.63 -2.29
CA ARG A 252 -6.52 -6.03 -0.94
C ARG A 252 -5.24 -5.29 -0.60
N GLY A 253 -4.09 -5.74 -1.11
CA GLY A 253 -2.80 -5.07 -0.91
C GLY A 253 -2.77 -3.65 -1.46
N PHE A 254 -3.32 -3.42 -2.65
CA PHE A 254 -3.40 -2.11 -3.30
C PHE A 254 -4.39 -1.18 -2.59
N TYR A 255 -5.56 -1.70 -2.20
CA TYR A 255 -6.55 -0.92 -1.44
C TYR A 255 -6.05 -0.55 -0.03
N ALA A 256 -5.38 -1.47 0.67
CA ALA A 256 -4.75 -1.18 1.96
C ALA A 256 -3.65 -0.11 1.82
N ALA A 257 -2.87 -0.14 0.74
CA ALA A 257 -1.88 0.90 0.44
C ALA A 257 -2.57 2.25 0.16
N ALA A 258 -3.69 2.26 -0.57
CA ALA A 258 -4.48 3.48 -0.80
C ALA A 258 -5.08 4.05 0.49
N ILE A 259 -5.59 3.22 1.40
CA ILE A 259 -6.07 3.66 2.72
C ILE A 259 -4.96 4.35 3.51
N SER A 260 -3.70 3.89 3.36
CA SER A 260 -2.57 4.50 4.06
C SER A 260 -2.33 5.97 3.69
N LEU A 261 -2.79 6.38 2.49
CA LEU A 261 -2.70 7.76 2.01
C LEU A 261 -3.67 8.70 2.73
N LEU A 262 -4.72 8.19 3.39
CA LEU A 262 -5.74 8.96 4.12
C LEU A 262 -5.26 9.51 5.48
N GLY A 263 -4.00 9.29 5.84
CA GLY A 263 -3.41 9.80 7.07
C GLY A 263 -1.99 10.30 6.86
N ASP A 264 -1.49 11.09 7.80
CA ASP A 264 -0.10 11.56 7.77
C ASP A 264 0.89 10.46 8.14
N ALA A 265 0.44 9.48 8.93
CA ALA A 265 1.21 8.31 9.29
C ALA A 265 0.30 7.09 9.34
N THR A 266 0.74 5.99 8.71
CA THR A 266 0.05 4.71 8.73
C THR A 266 1.06 3.61 9.02
N ALA A 267 0.71 2.70 9.93
CA ALA A 267 1.45 1.46 10.11
C ALA A 267 0.96 0.43 9.08
N TYR A 268 1.76 0.16 8.05
CA TYR A 268 1.45 -0.83 7.02
C TYR A 268 2.03 -2.21 7.44
N PRO A 269 1.18 -3.22 7.73
CA PRO A 269 1.67 -4.52 8.15
C PRO A 269 2.29 -5.27 6.97
N VAL A 270 3.60 -5.50 7.02
CA VAL A 270 4.31 -6.34 6.04
C VAL A 270 4.60 -7.70 6.65
N ILE A 271 4.08 -8.76 6.03
CA ILE A 271 4.43 -10.13 6.40
C ILE A 271 5.73 -10.50 5.68
N ASN A 272 6.83 -10.53 6.41
CA ASN A 272 8.11 -11.04 5.91
C ASN A 272 8.18 -12.57 6.06
N SER A 273 7.32 -13.29 5.34
CA SER A 273 7.29 -14.75 5.34
C SER A 273 7.23 -15.31 3.93
N ALA A 274 7.76 -16.52 3.73
CA ALA A 274 7.58 -17.29 2.51
C ALA A 274 6.79 -18.56 2.83
N VAL A 275 5.84 -18.91 1.96
CA VAL A 275 5.06 -20.15 2.04
C VAL A 275 5.40 -21.01 0.83
N PHE A 276 5.71 -22.28 1.08
CA PHE A 276 5.88 -23.28 0.03
C PHE A 276 4.64 -24.17 0.01
N TYR A 277 3.68 -23.78 -0.82
CA TYR A 277 2.40 -24.47 -0.94
C TYR A 277 2.42 -25.47 -2.10
N LEU A 278 2.00 -26.71 -1.83
CA LEU A 278 1.77 -27.73 -2.84
C LEU A 278 0.27 -27.77 -3.14
N ASP A 279 -0.09 -27.19 -4.27
CA ASP A 279 -1.48 -27.11 -4.71
C ASP A 279 -2.09 -28.50 -4.88
N ASP A 280 -3.35 -28.64 -4.50
CA ASP A 280 -4.10 -29.90 -4.49
C ASP A 280 -3.43 -31.08 -3.77
N PHE A 281 -2.42 -30.88 -2.92
CA PHE A 281 -1.71 -31.99 -2.28
C PHE A 281 -2.41 -32.50 -1.01
N PRO A 282 -2.71 -33.81 -0.87
CA PRO A 282 -2.29 -34.91 -1.74
C PRO A 282 -3.05 -34.98 -3.07
N SER A 283 -2.33 -34.82 -4.18
CA SER A 283 -2.93 -34.72 -5.51
C SER A 283 -3.48 -36.07 -5.95
N PRO A 284 -4.70 -36.12 -6.52
CA PRO A 284 -5.11 -37.28 -7.30
C PRO A 284 -4.09 -37.49 -8.43
N VAL A 285 -3.67 -38.73 -8.67
CA VAL A 285 -2.76 -39.05 -9.77
C VAL A 285 -3.58 -39.10 -11.06
N PRO A 286 -3.32 -38.22 -12.05
CA PRO A 286 -4.07 -38.22 -13.30
C PRO A 286 -3.96 -39.56 -14.03
N SER A 287 -5.03 -39.94 -14.75
CA SER A 287 -4.99 -41.08 -15.66
C SER A 287 -4.24 -40.72 -16.95
N GLY A 288 -3.64 -41.73 -17.60
CA GLY A 288 -2.84 -41.56 -18.82
C GLY A 288 -1.37 -41.93 -18.62
N ASP A 289 -0.58 -41.80 -19.69
CA ASP A 289 0.85 -42.10 -19.70
C ASP A 289 1.72 -40.88 -19.37
N GLY A 290 1.18 -39.67 -19.52
CA GLY A 290 1.89 -38.41 -19.33
C GLY A 290 3.02 -38.30 -20.34
N THR A 291 2.72 -37.83 -21.56
CA THR A 291 3.60 -37.82 -22.73
C THR A 291 5.07 -37.50 -22.41
N TYR A 292 5.31 -36.44 -21.63
CA TYR A 292 6.66 -36.02 -21.25
C TYR A 292 7.30 -36.94 -20.20
N ILE A 293 6.54 -37.37 -19.19
CA ILE A 293 7.00 -38.31 -18.16
C ILE A 293 7.42 -39.64 -18.80
N LYS A 294 6.59 -40.17 -19.71
CA LYS A 294 6.90 -41.43 -20.38
C LYS A 294 8.11 -41.32 -21.30
N ARG A 295 8.20 -40.24 -22.08
CA ARG A 295 9.32 -39.99 -23.00
C ARG A 295 10.65 -39.83 -22.25
N ASP A 296 10.66 -39.05 -21.17
CA ASP A 296 11.90 -38.60 -20.54
C ASP A 296 12.35 -39.51 -19.39
N TYR A 297 11.41 -40.16 -18.69
CA TYR A 297 11.70 -41.02 -17.54
C TYR A 297 11.34 -42.50 -17.77
N GLY A 298 10.56 -42.82 -18.82
CA GLY A 298 10.09 -44.19 -19.06
C GLY A 298 9.05 -44.70 -18.05
N LEU A 299 8.64 -43.86 -17.10
CA LEU A 299 7.76 -44.19 -15.98
C LEU A 299 6.29 -43.92 -16.30
N SER A 300 5.39 -44.51 -15.52
CA SER A 300 3.99 -44.05 -15.43
C SER A 300 3.92 -42.74 -14.64
N ILE A 301 2.81 -42.01 -14.75
CA ILE A 301 2.58 -40.79 -13.94
C ILE A 301 2.71 -41.11 -12.44
N ALA A 302 2.08 -42.18 -11.97
CA ALA A 302 2.14 -42.62 -10.57
C ALA A 302 3.58 -42.94 -10.11
N ASP A 303 4.33 -43.68 -10.92
CA ASP A 303 5.73 -44.02 -10.62
C ASP A 303 6.62 -42.78 -10.59
N PHE A 304 6.39 -41.83 -11.49
CA PHE A 304 7.17 -40.59 -11.52
C PHE A 304 6.96 -39.75 -10.26
N TYR A 305 5.70 -39.52 -9.86
CA TYR A 305 5.40 -38.74 -8.65
C TYR A 305 6.01 -39.38 -7.40
N THR A 306 5.95 -40.71 -7.29
CA THR A 306 6.43 -41.44 -6.10
C THR A 306 7.94 -41.68 -6.08
N LYS A 307 8.57 -41.92 -7.23
CA LYS A 307 9.99 -42.32 -7.32
C LYS A 307 10.94 -41.19 -7.69
N VAL A 308 10.44 -40.11 -8.30
CA VAL A 308 11.26 -38.98 -8.77
C VAL A 308 10.85 -37.70 -8.07
N TRP A 309 9.63 -37.20 -8.33
CA TRP A 309 9.20 -35.88 -7.87
C TRP A 309 9.17 -35.76 -6.35
N TRP A 310 8.53 -36.71 -5.64
CA TRP A 310 8.44 -36.62 -4.17
C TRP A 310 9.80 -36.74 -3.48
N PRO A 311 10.67 -37.72 -3.82
CA PRO A 311 12.04 -37.75 -3.31
C PRO A 311 12.82 -36.46 -3.57
N ASP A 312 12.63 -35.82 -4.72
CA ASP A 312 13.31 -34.56 -5.03
C ASP A 312 12.76 -33.39 -4.20
N LEU A 313 11.44 -33.31 -3.98
CA LEU A 313 10.88 -32.37 -3.00
C LEU A 313 11.45 -32.61 -1.60
N GLN A 314 11.53 -33.86 -1.14
CA GLN A 314 12.13 -34.16 0.17
C GLN A 314 13.60 -33.73 0.26
N LYS A 315 14.39 -33.91 -0.81
CA LYS A 315 15.77 -33.40 -0.87
C LYS A 315 15.81 -31.87 -0.81
N LEU A 316 14.90 -31.17 -1.49
CA LEU A 316 14.79 -29.71 -1.42
C LEU A 316 14.41 -29.24 -0.01
N ALA A 317 13.44 -29.89 0.63
CA ALA A 317 13.08 -29.65 2.03
C ALA A 317 14.28 -29.80 2.97
N GLN A 318 15.04 -30.90 2.83
CA GLN A 318 16.20 -31.14 3.68
C GLN A 318 17.34 -30.15 3.41
N LYS A 319 17.62 -29.85 2.14
CA LYS A 319 18.73 -28.98 1.73
C LYS A 319 18.50 -27.51 2.12
N TYR A 320 17.28 -27.02 1.95
CA TYR A 320 16.95 -25.60 2.13
C TYR A 320 16.12 -25.32 3.39
N GLY A 321 15.79 -26.35 4.18
CA GLY A 321 14.92 -26.20 5.34
C GLY A 321 13.48 -25.83 4.98
N ILE A 322 13.03 -26.17 3.76
CA ILE A 322 11.68 -25.86 3.28
C ILE A 322 10.67 -26.74 4.02
N ARG A 323 9.61 -26.10 4.52
CA ARG A 323 8.43 -26.79 5.06
C ARG A 323 7.29 -26.62 4.07
N TYR A 324 6.94 -27.72 3.40
CA TYR A 324 5.81 -27.74 2.47
C TYR A 324 4.49 -27.75 3.24
N THR A 325 3.52 -27.01 2.74
CA THR A 325 2.13 -26.99 3.21
C THR A 325 1.22 -27.44 2.07
N GLY A 326 0.23 -28.28 2.34
CA GLY A 326 -0.81 -28.68 1.37
C GLY A 326 -2.19 -28.48 1.98
N VAL A 327 -3.25 -28.67 1.19
CA VAL A 327 -4.63 -28.68 1.70
C VAL A 327 -4.87 -30.02 2.39
N MET A 328 -5.22 -29.97 3.68
CA MET A 328 -5.84 -31.11 4.35
C MET A 328 -7.22 -30.68 4.81
#